data_AF-A0A9J6H3V3-F1
#
_entry.id   AF-A0A9J6H3V3-F1
#
_cell.length_a   1.000
_cell.length_b   1.000
_cell.length_c   1.000
_cell.angle_alpha   90.00
_cell.angle_beta   90.00
_cell.angle_gamma   90.00
#
_symmetry.space_group_name_H-M   'P 1'
#
loop_
_entity.id
_entity.type
_entity.pdbx_description
1 polymer ?
#
loop_
_entity_poly.entity_id
_entity_poly.type
_entity_poly.pdbx_seq_one_letter_code
_entity_poly.pdbx_strand_id
1 'polypeptide(L)'
;MMIERQDVLIWRQRDLRQIAEYRKQHRKVFYTDETWVDAGHTVTKAWRDETVKTPEDAFQRGLTTGLKQPSGREARLIVTHVDNEDGCLSVFKGTKSGDYHEEMDGEHFEA
;
A
#
# COMPACT_ATOMS: atom_id res chain seq x y z
N MET A 1 -10.05 -20.45 20.63
CA MET A 1 -10.23 -19.01 20.91
C MET A 1 -8.95 -18.51 21.54
N MET A 2 -8.12 -17.77 20.78
CA MET A 2 -6.84 -17.25 21.30
C MET A 2 -7.19 -16.03 22.16
N ILE A 3 -7.13 -16.19 23.50
CA ILE A 3 -7.37 -15.08 24.43
C ILE A 3 -6.17 -14.15 24.29
N GLU A 4 -6.43 -12.89 23.97
CA GLU A 4 -5.39 -11.86 23.88
C GLU A 4 -4.63 -11.75 25.20
N ARG A 5 -3.30 -11.67 25.12
CA ARG A 5 -2.47 -11.63 26.34
C ARG A 5 -2.78 -10.36 27.13
N GLN A 6 -2.86 -10.50 28.45
CA GLN A 6 -3.25 -9.43 29.36
C GLN A 6 -2.32 -8.21 29.30
N ASP A 7 -1.03 -8.42 29.04
CA ASP A 7 -0.04 -7.36 28.88
C ASP A 7 -0.30 -6.51 27.62
N VAL A 8 -0.66 -7.14 26.51
CA VAL A 8 -1.05 -6.44 25.26
C VAL A 8 -2.28 -5.55 25.49
N LEU A 9 -3.27 -6.03 26.24
CA LEU A 9 -4.44 -5.24 26.61
C LEU A 9 -4.07 -4.01 27.44
N ILE A 10 -3.18 -4.16 28.43
CA ILE A 10 -2.70 -3.05 29.26
C ILE A 10 -1.95 -2.01 28.41
N TRP A 11 -1.10 -2.45 27.48
CA TRP A 11 -0.38 -1.55 26.58
C TRP A 11 -1.33 -0.76 25.68
N ARG A 12 -2.31 -1.41 25.05
CA ARG A 12 -3.34 -0.72 24.26
C ARG A 12 -4.12 0.30 25.08
N GLN A 13 -4.52 -0.04 26.30
CA GLN A 13 -5.23 0.91 27.18
C GLN A 13 -4.38 2.13 27.52
N ARG A 14 -3.08 1.92 27.81
CA ARG A 14 -2.15 3.01 28.08
C ARG A 14 -1.98 3.92 26.86
N ASP A 15 -1.80 3.33 25.69
CA ASP A 15 -1.59 4.04 24.44
C ASP A 15 -2.81 4.90 24.06
N LEU A 16 -4.01 4.32 24.14
CA LEU A 16 -5.27 5.05 23.88
C LEU A 16 -5.47 6.23 24.85
N ARG A 17 -5.13 6.08 26.13
CA ARG A 17 -5.20 7.19 27.09
C ARG A 17 -4.22 8.31 26.74
N GLN A 18 -3.02 7.94 26.29
CA GLN A 18 -1.99 8.91 25.91
C GLN A 18 -2.38 9.68 24.65
N ILE A 19 -2.89 9.00 23.61
CA ILE A 19 -3.41 9.64 22.40
C ILE A 19 -4.57 10.59 22.73
N ALA A 20 -5.48 10.19 23.62
CA ALA A 20 -6.58 11.05 24.06
C ALA A 20 -6.07 12.32 24.75
N GLU A 21 -5.03 12.21 25.57
CA GLU A 21 -4.40 13.36 26.23
C GLU A 21 -3.70 14.30 25.24
N TYR A 22 -2.99 13.76 24.25
CA TYR A 22 -2.38 14.57 23.19
C TYR A 22 -3.41 15.35 22.37
N ARG A 23 -4.56 14.74 22.07
CA ARG A 23 -5.67 15.41 21.39
C ARG A 23 -6.26 16.55 22.24
N LYS A 24 -6.41 16.36 23.56
CA LYS A 24 -6.85 17.44 24.47
C LYS A 24 -5.88 18.61 24.51
N GLN A 25 -4.59 18.34 24.33
CA GLN A 25 -3.53 19.35 24.25
C GLN A 25 -3.43 20.01 22.86
N HIS A 26 -4.35 19.72 21.95
CA HIS A 26 -4.33 20.21 20.56
C HIS A 26 -3.02 19.88 19.82
N ARG A 27 -2.38 18.76 20.15
CA ARG A 27 -1.22 18.27 19.41
C ARG A 27 -1.68 17.63 18.11
N LYS A 28 -0.97 17.93 17.02
CA LYS A 28 -1.13 17.18 15.76
C LYS A 28 -0.64 15.75 15.97
N VAL A 29 -1.51 14.79 15.66
CA VAL A 29 -1.18 13.35 15.69
C VAL A 29 -1.00 12.90 14.25
N PHE A 30 0.17 12.36 13.96
CA PHE A 30 0.47 11.75 12.67
C PHE A 30 0.46 10.23 12.85
N TYR A 31 -0.25 9.56 11.95
CA TYR A 31 -0.23 8.12 11.81
C TYR A 31 0.79 7.76 10.75
N THR A 32 1.42 6.61 10.94
CA THR A 32 2.31 6.05 9.94
C THR A 32 2.05 4.55 9.89
N ASP A 33 2.07 4.02 8.69
CA ASP A 33 1.97 2.59 8.47
C ASP A 33 2.66 2.21 7.16
N GLU A 34 3.05 0.95 7.09
CA GLU A 34 3.67 0.34 5.93
C GLU A 34 2.73 -0.74 5.39
N THR A 35 2.45 -0.67 4.09
CA THR A 35 1.68 -1.70 3.41
C THR A 35 2.38 -2.13 2.12
N TRP A 36 1.91 -3.22 1.53
CA TRP A 36 2.37 -3.68 0.24
C TRP A 36 1.17 -3.86 -0.69
N VAL A 37 1.34 -3.48 -1.95
CA VAL A 37 0.38 -3.74 -3.02
C VAL A 37 1.03 -4.59 -4.09
N ASP A 38 0.28 -5.53 -4.62
CA ASP A 38 0.72 -6.35 -5.73
C ASP A 38 0.85 -5.51 -7.01
N ALA A 39 1.98 -5.60 -7.73
CA ALA A 39 2.13 -4.90 -9.01
C ALA A 39 1.15 -5.41 -10.08
N GLY A 40 0.62 -6.62 -9.91
CA GLY A 40 -0.45 -7.20 -10.71
C GLY A 40 -1.86 -6.88 -10.22
N HIS A 41 -2.02 -6.05 -9.19
CA HIS A 41 -3.34 -5.64 -8.71
C HIS A 41 -4.14 -5.00 -9.86
N THR A 42 -5.15 -5.72 -10.33
CA THR A 42 -5.97 -5.35 -11.48
C THR A 42 -7.45 -5.57 -11.18
N VAL A 43 -8.31 -4.99 -12.02
CA VAL A 43 -9.76 -5.16 -11.89
C VAL A 43 -10.17 -6.60 -12.21
N THR A 44 -11.12 -7.13 -11.45
CA THR A 44 -11.67 -8.49 -11.66
C THR A 44 -12.46 -8.61 -12.97
N LYS A 45 -13.02 -7.49 -13.45
CA LYS A 45 -13.74 -7.41 -14.72
C LYS A 45 -13.19 -6.24 -15.52
N ALA A 46 -12.86 -6.51 -16.77
CA ALA A 46 -12.45 -5.52 -17.74
C ALA A 46 -13.25 -5.72 -19.02
N TRP A 47 -13.58 -4.63 -19.71
CA TRP A 47 -14.15 -4.70 -21.04
C TRP A 47 -13.10 -5.26 -22.00
N ARG A 48 -13.45 -6.33 -22.71
CA ARG A 48 -12.61 -6.94 -23.74
C ARG A 48 -13.26 -6.67 -25.09
N ASP A 49 -12.50 -6.06 -25.99
CA ASP A 49 -12.92 -5.92 -27.38
C ASP A 49 -12.87 -7.30 -28.05
N GLU A 50 -14.02 -7.77 -28.57
CA GLU A 50 -14.15 -9.04 -29.28
C GLU A 50 -13.88 -8.90 -30.79
N THR A 51 -13.77 -7.67 -31.30
CA THR A 51 -13.50 -7.40 -32.72
C THR A 51 -12.02 -7.56 -33.07
N VAL A 52 -11.13 -7.37 -32.10
CA VAL A 52 -9.68 -7.55 -32.25
C VAL A 52 -9.33 -9.00 -31.94
N LYS A 53 -8.98 -9.77 -32.98
CA LYS A 53 -8.73 -11.21 -32.85
C LYS A 53 -7.27 -11.57 -32.61
N THR A 54 -6.33 -10.70 -33.03
CA THR A 54 -4.89 -10.95 -32.88
C THR A 54 -4.15 -9.66 -32.48
N PRO A 55 -2.97 -9.77 -31.83
CA PRO A 55 -2.12 -8.62 -31.52
C PRO A 55 -1.70 -7.82 -32.76
N GLU A 56 -1.51 -8.48 -33.90
CA GLU A 56 -1.14 -7.84 -35.17
C GLU A 56 -2.28 -6.98 -35.72
N ASP A 57 -3.52 -7.46 -35.64
CA ASP A 57 -4.71 -6.67 -36.02
C ASP A 57 -4.87 -5.44 -35.11
N ALA A 58 -4.65 -5.63 -33.80
CA ALA A 58 -4.63 -4.53 -32.85
C ALA A 58 -3.60 -3.47 -33.24
N PHE A 59 -2.37 -3.91 -33.54
CA PHE A 59 -1.27 -3.02 -33.92
C PHE A 59 -1.55 -2.28 -35.24
N GLN A 60 -2.04 -2.97 -36.27
CA GLN A 60 -2.38 -2.36 -37.56
C GLN A 60 -3.51 -1.33 -37.44
N ARG A 61 -4.46 -1.55 -36.52
CA ARG A 61 -5.59 -0.65 -36.27
C ARG A 61 -5.29 0.44 -35.22
N GLY A 62 -4.09 0.44 -34.62
CA GLY A 62 -3.72 1.36 -33.54
C GLY A 62 -4.50 1.13 -32.24
N LEU A 63 -5.01 -0.08 -32.03
CA LEU A 63 -5.77 -0.49 -30.85
C LEU A 63 -4.88 -1.23 -29.84
N THR A 64 -5.31 -1.27 -28.58
CA THR A 64 -4.68 -2.09 -27.54
C THR A 64 -5.48 -3.37 -27.29
N THR A 65 -4.82 -4.44 -26.86
CA THR A 65 -5.49 -5.73 -26.57
C THR A 65 -6.14 -5.77 -25.18
N GLY A 66 -6.45 -4.61 -24.59
CA GLY A 66 -6.94 -4.48 -23.22
C GLY A 66 -5.86 -4.58 -22.14
N LEU A 67 -6.29 -4.73 -20.88
CA LEU A 67 -5.40 -4.85 -19.72
C LEU A 67 -4.51 -6.09 -19.83
N LYS A 68 -3.20 -5.90 -19.86
CA LYS A 68 -2.23 -6.99 -19.74
C LYS A 68 -2.16 -7.40 -18.28
N GLN A 69 -2.62 -8.60 -17.95
CA GLN A 69 -2.26 -9.19 -16.67
C GLN A 69 -0.75 -9.47 -16.69
N PRO A 70 0.02 -9.02 -15.68
CA PRO A 70 1.43 -9.32 -15.65
C PRO A 70 1.64 -10.82 -15.48
N SER A 71 2.37 -11.43 -16.40
CA SER A 71 2.78 -12.82 -16.34
C SER A 71 4.19 -12.91 -15.73
N GLY A 72 4.30 -13.02 -14.41
CA GLY A 72 5.59 -13.14 -13.71
C GLY A 72 5.42 -13.20 -12.19
N ARG A 73 6.48 -13.60 -11.47
CA ARG A 73 6.53 -13.51 -10.00
C ARG A 73 6.29 -12.04 -9.61
N GLU A 74 5.13 -11.78 -9.02
CA GLU A 74 4.59 -10.44 -8.82
C GLU A 74 5.57 -9.58 -8.00
N ALA A 75 6.08 -8.52 -8.64
CA ALA A 75 6.78 -7.48 -7.91
C ALA A 75 5.80 -6.87 -6.90
N ARG A 76 6.24 -6.62 -5.67
CA ARG A 76 5.43 -5.93 -4.67
C ARG A 76 5.89 -4.49 -4.63
N LEU A 77 4.93 -3.57 -4.56
CA LEU A 77 5.20 -2.18 -4.29
C LEU A 77 5.00 -1.97 -2.79
N ILE A 78 6.06 -1.54 -2.10
CA ILE A 78 5.97 -1.13 -0.70
C ILE A 78 5.45 0.29 -0.68
N VAL A 79 4.45 0.55 0.14
CA VAL A 79 3.81 1.85 0.31
C VAL A 79 3.88 2.21 1.78
N THR A 80 4.79 3.12 2.12
CA THR A 80 4.85 3.73 3.44
C THR A 80 4.14 5.06 3.37
N HIS A 81 3.32 5.37 4.37
CA HIS A 81 2.65 6.66 4.46
C HIS A 81 2.80 7.27 5.84
N VAL A 82 2.76 8.60 5.85
CA VAL A 82 2.56 9.40 7.06
C VAL A 82 1.40 10.34 6.78
N ASP A 83 0.38 10.32 7.61
CA ASP A 83 -0.85 11.08 7.41
C ASP A 83 -1.46 11.59 8.72
N ASN A 84 -2.29 12.61 8.62
CA ASN A 84 -3.12 13.09 9.72
C ASN A 84 -4.51 13.50 9.21
N GLU A 85 -5.29 14.12 10.07
CA GLU A 85 -6.61 14.69 9.74
C GLU A 85 -6.61 15.74 8.61
N ASP A 86 -5.47 16.34 8.30
CA ASP A 86 -5.31 17.33 7.22
C ASP A 86 -4.91 16.68 5.87
N GLY A 87 -4.53 15.40 5.87
CA GLY A 87 -4.17 14.65 4.67
C GLY A 87 -2.85 13.87 4.79
N CYS A 88 -2.38 13.36 3.64
CA CYS A 88 -1.16 12.57 3.55
C CYS A 88 0.06 13.48 3.30
N LEU A 89 1.10 13.29 4.11
CA LEU A 89 2.35 14.05 4.06
C LEU A 89 3.37 13.45 3.10
N SER A 90 3.49 12.12 3.06
CA SER A 90 4.50 11.43 2.25
C SER A 90 4.03 10.04 1.85
N VAL A 91 4.43 9.60 0.65
CA VAL A 91 4.24 8.25 0.14
C VAL A 91 5.55 7.76 -0.49
N PHE A 92 6.13 6.70 0.06
CA PHE A 92 7.31 6.04 -0.50
C PHE A 92 6.90 4.81 -1.31
N LYS A 93 7.59 4.57 -2.44
CA LYS A 93 7.38 3.40 -3.30
C LYS A 93 8.67 2.58 -3.40
N GLY A 94 8.68 1.41 -2.75
CA GLY A 94 9.76 0.43 -2.87
C GLY A 94 9.85 -0.22 -4.26
N THR A 95 11.02 -0.76 -4.60
CA THR A 95 11.30 -1.30 -5.96
C THR A 95 11.81 -2.74 -5.99
N LYS A 96 12.18 -3.35 -4.86
CA LYS A 96 12.72 -4.73 -4.84
C LYS A 96 11.65 -5.82 -4.89
N SER A 97 12.09 -6.98 -5.40
CA SER A 97 11.34 -8.23 -5.47
C SER A 97 11.65 -9.21 -4.30
N GLY A 98 12.24 -8.71 -3.20
CA GLY A 98 12.76 -9.48 -2.05
C GLY A 98 11.96 -9.34 -0.75
N ASP A 99 12.60 -9.54 0.42
CA ASP A 99 11.99 -9.19 1.72
C ASP A 99 11.82 -7.67 1.78
N TYR A 100 10.61 -7.23 2.12
CA TYR A 100 10.22 -5.83 2.04
C TYR A 100 10.75 -5.01 3.24
N HIS A 101 11.03 -5.67 4.37
CA HIS A 101 11.60 -5.02 5.55
C HIS A 101 13.02 -4.46 5.33
N GLU A 102 13.69 -4.81 4.22
CA GLU A 102 15.04 -4.31 3.90
C GLU A 102 15.06 -2.98 3.15
N GLU A 103 13.92 -2.51 2.61
CA GLU A 103 13.89 -1.24 1.84
C GLU A 103 13.50 -0.03 2.69
N MET A 104 12.75 -0.25 3.78
CA MET A 104 12.37 0.82 4.70
C MET A 104 13.44 0.92 5.80
N ASP A 105 14.46 1.75 5.56
CA ASP A 105 15.54 2.03 6.51
C ASP A 105 15.39 3.40 7.20
N GLY A 106 16.16 3.62 8.27
CA GLY A 106 16.11 4.87 9.04
C GLY A 106 16.42 6.11 8.18
N GLU A 107 17.24 5.99 7.13
CA GLU A 107 17.56 7.12 6.25
C GLU A 107 16.34 7.59 5.46
N HIS A 108 15.52 6.66 4.95
CA HIS A 108 14.28 7.01 4.26
C HIS A 108 13.18 7.52 5.21
N PHE A 109 13.22 7.14 6.49
CA PHE A 109 12.24 7.60 7.48
C PHE A 109 12.55 9.01 8.00
N GLU A 110 13.84 9.33 8.13
CA GLU A 110 14.32 10.57 8.78
C GLU A 110 14.56 11.73 7.80
N ALA A 111 14.54 11.48 6.49
CA ALA A 111 14.72 12.48 5.42
C ALA A 111 13.47 13.35 5.17
#